data_AF-A0A9D1ZI22-F1
#
_entry.id   AF-A0A9D1ZI22-F1
#
_cell.length_a   1.000
_cell.length_b   1.000
_cell.length_c   1.000
_cell.angle_alpha   90.00
_cell.angle_beta   90.00
_cell.angle_gamma   90.00
#
_symmetry.space_group_name_H-M   'P 1'
#
loop_
_entity.id
_entity.type
_entity.pdbx_description
1 polymer ?
#
loop_
_entity_poly.entity_id
_entity_poly.type
_entity_poly.pdbx_seq_one_letter_code
_entity_poly.pdbx_strand_id
1 'polypeptide(L)'
;MTNQFLPLQTEVTEDDILRHFTLEESFRMVYLPIVLTKSAMEYADFARRICVERRLSFNRQCREIRWALDEYERRNIYHYRTMHGDELAGKVDDFFDQADNVLQGLWHTIKDELSRQYPDAGDYDLLANIYMAVIVLDYVAKLECAISRMIQQRTRKPFSARIPKECNLLRRTLMQIAGAYRMENTPTLRTAIVALAERANGMIKVTVTH
;
A
#
# COMPACT_ATOMS: atom_id res chain seq x y z
N MET A 1 21.15 -4.56 -33.72
CA MET A 1 21.14 -4.86 -32.27
C MET A 1 19.70 -4.98 -31.84
N THR A 2 19.24 -6.22 -31.71
CA THR A 2 17.84 -6.60 -31.50
C THR A 2 17.47 -6.36 -30.04
N ASN A 3 16.67 -5.33 -29.75
CA ASN A 3 16.07 -5.16 -28.43
C ASN A 3 14.98 -6.21 -28.25
N GLN A 4 15.33 -7.33 -27.63
CA GLN A 4 14.38 -8.28 -27.07
C GLN A 4 13.66 -7.59 -25.91
N PHE A 5 12.44 -7.10 -26.16
CA PHE A 5 11.46 -6.97 -25.10
C PHE A 5 11.24 -8.38 -24.56
N LEU A 6 11.69 -8.68 -23.33
CA LEU A 6 11.20 -9.85 -22.60
C LEU A 6 9.78 -9.53 -22.14
N PRO A 7 8.74 -10.17 -22.68
CA PRO A 7 7.41 -10.09 -22.08
C PRO A 7 7.42 -10.95 -20.82
N LEU A 8 7.01 -10.40 -19.68
CA LEU A 8 6.64 -11.26 -18.56
C LEU A 8 5.29 -11.90 -18.91
N GLN A 9 5.32 -13.24 -19.00
CA GLN A 9 4.20 -14.13 -19.34
C GLN A 9 3.16 -14.13 -18.21
N THR A 10 2.01 -13.50 -18.43
CA THR A 10 0.78 -13.85 -17.71
C THR A 10 -0.07 -14.70 -18.64
N GLU A 11 -0.05 -16.02 -18.47
CA GLU A 11 -0.94 -16.94 -19.19
C GLU A 11 -2.31 -17.09 -18.52
N VAL A 12 -2.47 -16.48 -17.34
CA VAL A 12 -3.70 -16.45 -16.57
C VAL A 12 -4.65 -15.42 -17.15
N THR A 13 -5.84 -15.87 -17.56
CA THR A 13 -6.94 -15.03 -18.03
C THR A 13 -7.94 -14.76 -16.91
N GLU A 14 -8.88 -13.85 -17.14
CA GLU A 14 -10.00 -13.61 -16.22
C GLU A 14 -10.84 -14.89 -16.01
N ASP A 15 -11.09 -15.65 -17.08
CA ASP A 15 -11.76 -16.95 -17.00
C ASP A 15 -11.02 -17.95 -16.09
N ASP A 16 -9.69 -17.95 -16.10
CA ASP A 16 -8.91 -18.80 -15.20
C ASP A 16 -9.12 -18.38 -13.74
N ILE A 17 -9.19 -17.07 -13.46
CA ILE A 17 -9.46 -16.56 -12.12
C ILE A 17 -10.86 -16.97 -11.66
N LEU A 18 -11.89 -16.73 -12.48
CA LEU A 18 -13.28 -17.03 -12.13
C LEU A 18 -13.57 -18.54 -11.98
N ARG A 19 -12.76 -19.41 -12.61
CA ARG A 19 -12.86 -20.87 -12.46
C ARG A 19 -12.17 -21.42 -11.20
N HIS A 20 -11.14 -20.73 -10.70
CA HIS A 20 -10.28 -21.24 -9.63
C HIS A 20 -10.43 -20.50 -8.29
N PHE A 21 -11.15 -19.38 -8.30
CA PHE A 21 -11.39 -18.53 -7.14
C PHE A 21 -12.86 -18.20 -7.02
N THR A 22 -13.35 -18.05 -5.79
CA THR A 22 -14.68 -17.48 -5.59
C THR A 22 -14.69 -16.02 -6.04
N LEU A 23 -15.87 -15.48 -6.34
CA LEU A 23 -16.02 -14.05 -6.64
C LEU A 23 -15.46 -13.19 -5.50
N GLU A 24 -15.69 -13.62 -4.27
CA GLU A 24 -15.17 -12.98 -3.06
C GLU A 24 -13.64 -12.99 -3.00
N GLU A 25 -12.99 -14.13 -3.26
CA GLU A 25 -11.54 -14.22 -3.31
C GLU A 25 -10.96 -13.35 -4.42
N SER A 26 -11.60 -13.35 -5.59
CA SER A 26 -11.20 -12.55 -6.74
C SER A 26 -11.27 -11.05 -6.45
N PHE A 27 -12.35 -10.62 -5.81
CA PHE A 27 -12.52 -9.26 -5.31
C PHE A 27 -11.39 -8.91 -4.32
N ARG A 28 -11.20 -9.73 -3.28
CA ARG A 28 -10.14 -9.51 -2.27
C ARG A 28 -8.76 -9.31 -2.88
N MET A 29 -8.39 -10.16 -3.83
CA MET A 29 -7.07 -10.12 -4.48
C MET A 29 -6.80 -8.80 -5.22
N VAL A 30 -7.83 -8.17 -5.75
CA VAL A 30 -7.71 -6.95 -6.53
C VAL A 30 -7.83 -5.71 -5.63
N TYR A 31 -8.84 -5.69 -4.77
CA TYR A 31 -9.21 -4.46 -4.05
C TYR A 31 -8.31 -4.19 -2.84
N LEU A 32 -7.92 -5.21 -2.09
CA LEU A 32 -7.14 -5.01 -0.87
C LEU A 32 -5.79 -4.32 -1.15
N PRO A 33 -4.98 -4.72 -2.16
CA PRO A 33 -3.76 -4.00 -2.52
C PRO A 33 -4.02 -2.53 -2.90
N ILE A 34 -5.11 -2.26 -3.63
CA ILE A 34 -5.47 -0.91 -4.07
C ILE A 34 -5.77 -0.01 -2.86
N VAL A 35 -6.62 -0.48 -1.95
CA VAL A 35 -7.03 0.34 -0.82
C VAL A 35 -5.87 0.59 0.14
N LEU A 36 -5.08 -0.44 0.45
CA LEU A 36 -3.89 -0.27 1.29
C LEU A 36 -2.86 0.68 0.66
N THR A 37 -2.68 0.61 -0.66
CA THR A 37 -1.81 1.56 -1.36
C THR A 37 -2.35 2.99 -1.24
N LYS A 38 -3.67 3.17 -1.36
CA LYS A 38 -4.33 4.47 -1.15
C LYS A 38 -4.13 5.00 0.26
N SER A 39 -4.31 4.17 1.29
CA SER A 39 -4.01 4.57 2.67
C SER A 39 -2.56 5.00 2.84
N ALA A 40 -1.61 4.25 2.26
CA ALA A 40 -0.19 4.63 2.29
C ALA A 40 0.07 5.99 1.60
N MET A 41 -0.67 6.27 0.54
CA MET A 41 -0.58 7.53 -0.21
C MET A 41 -1.08 8.72 0.60
N GLU A 42 -2.16 8.57 1.37
CA GLU A 42 -2.64 9.62 2.28
C GLU A 42 -1.58 9.98 3.33
N TYR A 43 -0.95 8.99 3.95
CA TYR A 43 0.17 9.22 4.88
C TYR A 43 1.36 9.90 4.20
N ALA A 44 1.65 9.53 2.95
CA ALA A 44 2.72 10.16 2.18
C ALA A 44 2.41 11.62 1.80
N ASP A 45 1.17 11.94 1.44
CA ASP A 45 0.74 13.32 1.18
C ASP A 45 0.77 14.14 2.48
N PHE A 46 0.34 13.56 3.60
CA PHE A 46 0.41 14.23 4.90
C PHE A 46 1.86 14.56 5.28
N ALA A 47 2.79 13.62 5.12
CA ALA A 47 4.22 13.88 5.31
C ALA A 47 4.73 15.00 4.39
N ARG A 48 4.35 14.99 3.11
CA ARG A 48 4.67 16.06 2.16
C ARG A 48 4.12 17.41 2.63
N ARG A 49 2.88 17.46 3.10
CA ARG A 49 2.25 18.68 3.61
C ARG A 49 2.99 19.24 4.81
N ILE A 50 3.39 18.41 5.78
CA ILE A 50 4.21 18.83 6.91
C ILE A 50 5.50 19.49 6.41
N CYS A 51 6.21 18.86 5.45
CA CYS A 51 7.42 19.44 4.88
C CYS A 51 7.18 20.83 4.26
N VAL A 52 6.06 21.01 3.55
CA VAL A 52 5.71 22.28 2.91
C VAL A 52 5.30 23.34 3.93
N GLU A 53 4.39 23.01 4.84
CA GLU A 53 3.83 23.91 5.86
C GLU A 53 4.94 24.43 6.80
N ARG A 54 5.90 23.56 7.15
CA ARG A 54 7.06 23.89 7.99
C ARG A 54 8.27 24.39 7.22
N ARG A 55 8.17 24.54 5.89
CA ARG A 55 9.25 25.02 5.00
C ARG A 55 10.56 24.23 5.13
N LEU A 56 10.47 22.92 5.27
CA LEU A 56 11.63 22.03 5.32
C LEU A 56 12.33 21.97 3.95
N SER A 57 13.63 21.67 3.94
CA SER A 57 14.48 21.65 2.73
C SER A 57 14.29 20.42 1.82
N PHE A 58 13.07 19.90 1.72
CA PHE A 58 12.70 18.69 0.97
C PHE A 58 11.90 18.98 -0.32
N ASN A 59 12.13 20.13 -0.94
CA ASN A 59 11.36 20.60 -2.11
C ASN A 59 11.33 19.59 -3.26
N ARG A 60 12.46 18.93 -3.55
CA ARG A 60 12.55 17.92 -4.60
C ARG A 60 11.71 16.69 -4.24
N GLN A 61 11.88 16.17 -3.04
CA GLN A 61 11.16 15.00 -2.55
C GLN A 61 9.65 15.27 -2.51
N CYS A 62 9.24 16.48 -2.13
CA CYS A 62 7.82 16.86 -2.15
C CYS A 62 7.21 16.83 -3.56
N ARG A 63 7.98 17.25 -4.59
CA ARG A 63 7.54 17.17 -5.99
C ARG A 63 7.49 15.72 -6.48
N GLU A 64 8.48 14.91 -6.11
CA GLU A 64 8.52 13.48 -6.46
C GLU A 64 7.36 12.71 -5.82
N ILE A 65 7.03 12.99 -4.55
CA ILE A 65 5.85 12.44 -3.87
C ILE A 65 4.59 12.81 -4.65
N ARG A 66 4.34 14.10 -4.88
CA ARG A 66 3.15 14.56 -5.60
C ARG A 66 3.00 13.89 -6.97
N TRP A 67 4.09 13.83 -7.73
CA TRP A 67 4.08 13.16 -9.03
C TRP A 67 3.74 11.67 -8.91
N ALA A 68 4.29 10.97 -7.93
CA ALA A 68 4.01 9.55 -7.72
C ALA A 68 2.53 9.31 -7.35
N LEU A 69 1.94 10.20 -6.55
CA LEU A 69 0.52 10.15 -6.19
C LEU A 69 -0.37 10.34 -7.43
N ASP A 70 -0.12 11.41 -8.19
CA ASP A 70 -0.89 11.76 -9.40
C ASP A 70 -0.78 10.66 -10.46
N GLU A 71 0.41 10.11 -10.67
CA GLU A 71 0.64 9.09 -11.69
C GLU A 71 0.06 7.73 -11.29
N TYR A 72 0.06 7.40 -10.00
CA TYR A 72 -0.61 6.19 -9.52
C TYR A 72 -2.12 6.27 -9.74
N GLU A 73 -2.75 7.40 -9.39
CA GLU A 73 -4.18 7.62 -9.60
C GLU A 73 -4.54 7.47 -11.08
N ARG A 74 -3.78 8.13 -11.95
CA ARG A 74 -3.99 8.13 -13.39
C ARG A 74 -3.87 6.74 -14.01
N ARG A 75 -2.90 5.93 -13.58
CA ARG A 75 -2.61 4.63 -14.21
C ARG A 75 -3.36 3.46 -13.61
N ASN A 76 -3.56 3.47 -12.29
CA ASN A 76 -4.01 2.29 -11.56
C ASN A 76 -5.44 2.43 -11.05
N ILE A 77 -6.00 3.65 -10.96
CA ILE A 77 -7.35 3.87 -10.42
C ILE A 77 -8.31 4.31 -11.51
N TYR A 78 -7.85 5.15 -12.45
CA TYR A 78 -8.70 5.68 -13.53
C TYR A 78 -9.46 4.57 -14.26
N HIS A 79 -8.78 3.50 -14.66
CA HIS A 79 -9.40 2.35 -15.34
C HIS A 79 -10.39 1.57 -14.46
N TYR A 80 -10.12 1.43 -13.15
CA TYR A 80 -11.04 0.78 -12.21
C TYR A 80 -12.30 1.61 -11.97
N ARG A 81 -12.18 2.94 -11.87
CA ARG A 81 -13.32 3.85 -11.78
C ARG A 81 -14.20 3.81 -13.02
N THR A 82 -13.62 3.68 -14.21
CA THR A 82 -14.40 3.58 -15.45
C THR A 82 -15.16 2.26 -15.57
N MET A 83 -14.70 1.19 -14.91
CA MET A 83 -15.26 -0.16 -15.02
C MET A 83 -16.26 -0.51 -13.91
N HIS A 84 -16.14 0.06 -12.71
CA HIS A 84 -16.91 -0.35 -11.51
C HIS A 84 -17.35 0.81 -10.59
N GLY A 85 -17.59 2.00 -11.18
CA GLY A 85 -17.56 3.32 -10.52
C GLY A 85 -18.33 3.51 -9.20
N ASP A 86 -19.52 2.92 -9.02
CA ASP A 86 -20.39 3.27 -7.89
C ASP A 86 -20.37 2.25 -6.74
N GLU A 87 -20.23 0.94 -7.02
CA GLU A 87 -20.10 -0.08 -5.96
C GLU A 87 -18.70 -0.12 -5.35
N LEU A 88 -17.69 0.27 -6.13
CA LEU A 88 -16.31 0.26 -5.68
C LEU A 88 -16.03 1.40 -4.69
N ALA A 89 -16.51 2.61 -4.98
CA ALA A 89 -16.30 3.77 -4.10
C ALA A 89 -16.87 3.53 -2.69
N GLY A 90 -18.11 3.01 -2.59
CA GLY A 90 -18.72 2.70 -1.29
C GLY A 90 -17.99 1.63 -0.49
N LYS A 91 -17.48 0.57 -1.15
CA LYS A 91 -16.70 -0.48 -0.47
C LYS A 91 -15.29 -0.03 -0.08
N VAL A 92 -14.73 0.95 -0.80
CA VAL A 92 -13.46 1.60 -0.43
C VAL A 92 -13.66 2.42 0.83
N ASP A 93 -14.72 3.21 0.91
CA ASP A 93 -15.06 4.01 2.09
C ASP A 93 -15.36 3.11 3.31
N ASP A 94 -16.15 2.04 3.13
CA ASP A 94 -16.42 1.04 4.18
C ASP A 94 -15.13 0.36 4.71
N PHE A 95 -14.15 0.13 3.83
CA PHE A 95 -12.85 -0.39 4.25
C PHE A 95 -12.07 0.65 5.06
N PHE A 96 -12.05 1.91 4.61
CA PHE A 96 -11.38 2.98 5.34
C PHE A 96 -11.96 3.12 6.74
N ASP A 97 -13.29 3.12 6.87
CA ASP A 97 -13.97 3.22 8.17
C ASP A 97 -13.64 2.03 9.10
N GLN A 98 -13.52 0.82 8.56
CA GLN A 98 -13.17 -0.36 9.35
C GLN A 98 -11.69 -0.41 9.72
N ALA A 99 -10.80 0.02 8.82
CA ALA A 99 -9.36 -0.06 8.98
C ALA A 99 -8.76 1.14 9.76
N ASP A 100 -9.46 2.28 9.83
CA ASP A 100 -8.95 3.53 10.40
C ASP A 100 -8.42 3.35 11.83
N ASN A 101 -9.20 2.71 12.72
CA ASN A 101 -8.78 2.46 14.10
C ASN A 101 -7.47 1.65 14.19
N VAL A 102 -7.25 0.70 13.28
CA VAL A 102 -6.04 -0.13 13.25
C VAL A 102 -4.85 0.66 12.73
N LEU A 103 -5.07 1.45 11.68
CA LEU A 103 -4.05 2.32 11.10
C LEU A 103 -3.62 3.43 12.08
N GLN A 104 -4.55 4.01 12.83
CA GLN A 104 -4.28 4.96 13.90
C GLN A 104 -3.48 4.32 15.05
N GLY A 105 -3.85 3.12 15.49
CA GLY A 105 -3.09 2.39 16.50
C GLY A 105 -1.65 2.08 16.07
N LEU A 106 -1.45 1.71 14.80
CA LEU A 106 -0.11 1.51 14.24
C LEU A 106 0.66 2.85 14.17
N TRP A 107 0.03 3.94 13.76
CA TRP A 107 0.65 5.26 13.70
C TRP A 107 1.14 5.71 15.09
N HIS A 108 0.33 5.53 16.14
CA HIS A 108 0.75 5.82 17.53
C HIS A 108 1.91 4.95 17.96
N THR A 109 1.85 3.64 17.67
CA THR A 109 2.95 2.71 17.98
C THR A 109 4.26 3.14 17.32
N ILE A 110 4.21 3.51 16.04
CA ILE A 110 5.39 4.00 15.31
C ILE A 110 5.94 5.25 15.95
N LYS A 111 5.07 6.22 16.27
CA LYS A 111 5.47 7.48 16.92
C LYS A 111 6.17 7.24 18.25
N ASP A 112 5.62 6.35 19.09
CA ASP A 112 6.19 6.00 20.39
C ASP A 112 7.55 5.30 20.24
N GLU A 113 7.67 4.34 19.32
CA GLU A 113 8.92 3.65 19.04
C GLU A 113 10.00 4.61 18.52
N LEU A 114 9.63 5.54 17.62
CA LEU A 114 10.54 6.57 17.12
C LEU A 114 11.01 7.52 18.23
N SER A 115 10.11 7.93 19.13
CA SER A 115 10.46 8.80 20.26
C SER A 115 11.41 8.13 21.25
N ARG A 116 11.32 6.80 21.39
CA ARG A 116 12.23 6.01 22.22
C ARG A 116 13.59 5.83 21.56
N GLN A 117 13.61 5.55 20.26
CA GLN A 117 14.85 5.30 19.50
C GLN A 117 15.63 6.60 19.25
N TYR A 118 14.93 7.72 19.03
CA TYR A 118 15.54 8.98 18.62
C TYR A 118 14.94 10.18 19.40
N PRO A 119 15.19 10.31 20.73
CA PRO A 119 14.60 11.35 21.58
C PRO A 119 14.75 12.79 21.07
N ASP A 120 15.81 13.05 20.29
CA ASP A 120 16.17 14.38 19.77
C ASP A 120 15.72 14.63 18.33
N ALA A 121 14.93 13.74 17.70
CA ALA A 121 14.52 13.87 16.30
C ALA A 121 13.56 15.05 16.05
N GLY A 122 12.81 15.47 17.08
CA GLY A 122 11.96 16.67 17.08
C GLY A 122 10.67 16.59 16.26
N ASP A 123 10.67 15.94 15.09
CA ASP A 123 9.52 15.89 14.17
C ASP A 123 8.92 14.47 14.03
N TYR A 124 8.40 13.96 15.14
CA TYR A 124 7.85 12.60 15.18
C TYR A 124 6.58 12.42 14.36
N ASP A 125 5.80 13.49 14.14
CA ASP A 125 4.62 13.41 13.28
C ASP A 125 5.03 13.19 11.83
N LEU A 126 6.03 13.92 11.34
CA LEU A 126 6.59 13.70 10.00
C LEU A 126 7.12 12.27 9.86
N LEU A 127 7.95 11.83 10.80
CA LEU A 127 8.56 10.50 10.77
C LEU A 127 7.50 9.39 10.87
N ALA A 128 6.48 9.54 11.73
CA ALA A 128 5.42 8.55 11.86
C ALA A 128 4.61 8.40 10.57
N ASN A 129 4.27 9.50 9.90
CA ASN A 129 3.59 9.47 8.61
C ASN A 129 4.44 8.83 7.51
N ILE A 130 5.75 9.13 7.47
CA ILE A 130 6.70 8.48 6.56
C ILE A 130 6.70 6.96 6.79
N TYR A 131 6.85 6.52 8.03
CA TYR A 131 6.94 5.10 8.34
C TYR A 131 5.64 4.35 8.17
N MET A 132 4.48 4.98 8.42
CA MET A 132 3.18 4.42 8.06
C MET A 132 3.11 4.13 6.56
N ALA A 133 3.41 5.12 5.72
CA ALA A 133 3.40 4.93 4.27
C ALA A 133 4.35 3.82 3.83
N VAL A 134 5.59 3.80 4.33
CA VAL A 134 6.60 2.78 3.98
C VAL A 134 6.18 1.37 4.41
N ILE A 135 5.68 1.20 5.63
CA ILE A 135 5.25 -0.10 6.16
C ILE A 135 4.07 -0.65 5.37
N VAL A 136 3.07 0.20 5.09
CA VAL A 136 1.90 -0.22 4.34
C VAL A 136 2.28 -0.57 2.90
N LEU A 137 3.15 0.19 2.23
CA LEU A 137 3.66 -0.16 0.90
C LEU A 137 4.44 -1.48 0.90
N ASP A 138 5.28 -1.71 1.91
CA ASP A 138 6.03 -2.97 2.06
C ASP A 138 5.10 -4.17 2.34
N TYR A 139 4.00 -3.93 3.06
CA TYR A 139 2.97 -4.94 3.28
C TYR A 139 2.21 -5.24 1.98
N VAL A 140 1.80 -4.23 1.21
CA VAL A 140 1.16 -4.41 -0.10
C VAL A 140 2.04 -5.23 -1.03
N ALA A 141 3.34 -4.92 -1.11
CA ALA A 141 4.28 -5.69 -1.93
C ALA A 141 4.31 -7.18 -1.55
N LYS A 142 4.29 -7.49 -0.25
CA LYS A 142 4.23 -8.87 0.24
C LYS A 142 2.89 -9.53 -0.06
N LEU A 143 1.79 -8.80 0.07
CA LEU A 143 0.45 -9.25 -0.24
C LEU A 143 0.31 -9.61 -1.73
N GLU A 144 0.76 -8.74 -2.64
CA GLU A 144 0.76 -9.00 -4.09
C GLU A 144 1.61 -10.22 -4.47
N CYS A 145 2.76 -10.42 -3.80
CA CYS A 145 3.57 -11.62 -3.96
C CYS A 145 2.83 -12.87 -3.49
N ALA A 146 2.12 -12.81 -2.36
CA ALA A 146 1.35 -13.93 -1.82
C ALA A 146 0.16 -14.28 -2.74
N ILE A 147 -0.57 -13.26 -3.22
CA ILE A 147 -1.64 -13.40 -4.21
C ILE A 147 -1.10 -14.05 -5.48
N SER A 148 0.05 -13.59 -5.97
CA SER A 148 0.66 -14.17 -7.18
C SER A 148 0.98 -15.65 -7.02
N ARG A 149 1.57 -16.04 -5.88
CA ARG A 149 1.85 -17.44 -5.56
C ARG A 149 0.57 -18.28 -5.47
N MET A 150 -0.48 -17.73 -4.85
CA MET A 150 -1.77 -18.39 -4.74
C MET A 150 -2.41 -18.63 -6.13
N ILE A 151 -2.37 -17.63 -7.01
CA ILE A 151 -2.83 -17.74 -8.40
C ILE A 151 -2.04 -18.83 -9.13
N GLN A 152 -0.71 -18.81 -9.05
CA GLN A 152 0.13 -19.85 -9.66
C GLN A 152 -0.20 -21.25 -9.15
N GLN A 153 -0.42 -21.41 -7.84
CA GLN A 153 -0.74 -22.70 -7.23
C GLN A 153 -2.08 -23.26 -7.68
N ARG A 154 -3.12 -22.43 -7.75
CA ARG A 154 -4.48 -22.87 -8.12
C ARG A 154 -4.66 -23.05 -9.62
N THR A 155 -4.12 -22.14 -10.43
CA THR A 155 -4.26 -22.18 -11.90
C THR A 155 -3.19 -23.05 -12.58
N ARG A 156 -2.09 -23.35 -11.86
CA ARG A 156 -0.87 -24.00 -12.40
C ARG A 156 -0.23 -23.25 -13.57
N LYS A 157 -0.50 -21.94 -13.68
CA LYS A 157 0.00 -21.07 -14.73
C LYS A 157 0.96 -20.01 -14.17
N PRO A 158 1.93 -19.54 -14.96
CA PRO A 158 2.79 -18.43 -14.55
C PRO A 158 1.96 -17.15 -14.40
N PHE A 159 2.13 -16.48 -13.25
CA PHE A 159 1.51 -15.20 -12.96
C PHE A 159 2.39 -14.40 -12.00
N SER A 160 2.63 -13.12 -12.29
CA SER A 160 3.38 -12.25 -11.38
C SER A 160 2.75 -10.86 -11.38
N ALA A 161 2.20 -10.47 -10.23
CA ALA A 161 1.73 -9.12 -10.01
C ALA A 161 2.91 -8.15 -10.11
N ARG A 162 2.69 -7.02 -10.78
CA ARG A 162 3.70 -5.98 -10.92
C ARG A 162 3.42 -4.87 -9.92
N ILE A 163 4.28 -4.76 -8.91
CA ILE A 163 4.27 -3.61 -8.00
C ILE A 163 4.43 -2.33 -8.84
N PRO A 164 3.50 -1.37 -8.74
CA PRO A 164 3.56 -0.11 -9.48
C PRO A 164 4.89 0.63 -9.22
N LYS A 165 5.45 1.23 -10.27
CA LYS A 165 6.76 1.93 -10.17
C LYS A 165 6.66 3.14 -9.25
N GLU A 166 5.47 3.73 -9.19
CA GLU A 166 5.09 4.88 -8.39
C GLU A 166 5.20 4.54 -6.90
N CYS A 167 4.76 3.35 -6.46
CA CYS A 167 4.91 2.86 -5.09
C CYS A 167 6.39 2.76 -4.67
N ASN A 168 7.24 2.23 -5.55
CA ASN A 168 8.68 2.11 -5.30
C ASN A 168 9.38 3.49 -5.23
N LEU A 169 8.97 4.42 -6.09
CA LEU A 169 9.46 5.80 -6.04
C LEU A 169 9.05 6.45 -4.71
N LEU A 170 7.76 6.36 -4.36
CA LEU A 170 7.19 6.93 -3.14
C LEU A 170 7.94 6.45 -1.90
N ARG A 171 8.10 5.13 -1.75
CA ARG A 171 8.85 4.51 -0.66
C ARG A 171 10.28 5.06 -0.55
N ARG A 172 11.01 5.10 -1.66
CA ARG A 172 12.40 5.59 -1.69
C ARG A 172 12.48 7.07 -1.31
N THR A 173 11.60 7.90 -1.87
CA THR A 173 11.58 9.34 -1.61
C THR A 173 11.23 9.63 -0.15
N LEU A 174 10.28 8.91 0.44
CA LEU A 174 9.95 9.01 1.87
C LEU A 174 11.14 8.62 2.76
N MET A 175 11.84 7.53 2.44
CA MET A 175 13.05 7.13 3.17
C MET A 175 14.20 8.15 3.05
N GLN A 176 14.27 8.91 1.96
CA GLN A 176 15.22 10.02 1.84
C GLN A 176 14.88 11.18 2.78
N ILE A 177 13.59 11.45 3.02
CA ILE A 177 13.15 12.46 3.99
C ILE A 177 13.46 12.00 5.42
N ALA A 178 13.19 10.73 5.75
CA ALA A 178 13.53 10.18 7.07
C ALA A 178 15.04 10.20 7.37
N GLY A 179 15.88 10.12 6.33
CA GLY A 179 17.32 10.32 6.45
C GLY A 179 17.99 9.33 7.40
N ALA A 180 18.56 9.85 8.48
CA ALA A 180 19.27 9.07 9.49
C ALA A 180 18.35 8.36 10.50
N TYR A 181 17.09 8.79 10.62
CA TYR A 181 16.13 8.26 11.59
C TYR A 181 15.50 6.96 11.05
N ARG A 182 16.32 5.91 10.98
CA ARG A 182 15.93 4.59 10.47
C ARG A 182 15.24 3.76 11.53
N MET A 183 13.92 3.64 11.45
CA MET A 183 13.16 2.88 12.43
C MET A 183 13.61 1.41 12.46
N GLU A 184 14.02 0.95 13.63
CA GLU A 184 14.38 -0.44 13.85
C GLU A 184 13.14 -1.34 13.83
N ASN A 185 13.35 -2.59 13.40
CA ASN A 185 12.30 -3.60 13.43
C ASN A 185 12.13 -4.15 14.84
N THR A 186 11.38 -3.46 15.69
CA THR A 186 11.16 -3.86 17.10
C THR A 186 10.06 -4.92 17.23
N PRO A 187 10.03 -5.72 18.31
CA PRO A 187 8.97 -6.69 18.55
C PRO A 187 7.57 -6.05 18.56
N THR A 188 7.42 -4.89 19.19
CA THR A 188 6.16 -4.11 19.24
C THR A 188 5.67 -3.79 17.84
N LEU A 189 6.57 -3.25 17.00
CA LEU A 189 6.25 -2.90 15.63
C LEU A 189 5.87 -4.13 14.80
N ARG A 190 6.57 -5.26 14.97
CA ARG A 190 6.20 -6.52 14.31
C ARG A 190 4.79 -6.95 14.69
N THR A 191 4.46 -6.92 15.97
CA THR A 191 3.12 -7.30 16.45
C THR A 191 2.05 -6.38 15.85
N ALA A 192 2.29 -5.07 15.81
CA ALA A 192 1.34 -4.12 15.22
C ALA A 192 1.17 -4.34 13.71
N ILE A 193 2.25 -4.65 12.97
CA ILE A 193 2.20 -5.00 11.54
C ILE A 193 1.44 -6.32 11.32
N VAL A 194 1.63 -7.31 12.19
CA VAL A 194 0.87 -8.57 12.13
C VAL A 194 -0.61 -8.33 12.39
N ALA A 195 -0.94 -7.50 13.38
CA ALA A 195 -2.33 -7.13 13.66
C ALA A 195 -2.99 -6.41 12.47
N LEU A 196 -2.27 -5.50 11.81
CA LEU A 196 -2.72 -4.88 10.56
C LEU A 196 -2.97 -5.94 9.48
N ALA A 197 -2.05 -6.89 9.32
CA ALA A 197 -2.19 -7.96 8.33
C ALA A 197 -3.40 -8.88 8.61
N GLU A 198 -3.61 -9.27 9.87
CA GLU A 198 -4.73 -10.10 10.29
C GLU A 198 -6.07 -9.37 10.13
N ARG A 199 -6.11 -8.06 10.42
CA ARG A 199 -7.31 -7.25 10.22
C ARG A 199 -7.60 -6.96 8.77
N ALA A 200 -6.61 -6.61 7.97
CA ALA A 200 -6.75 -6.51 6.51
C ALA A 200 -7.31 -7.82 5.90
N ASN A 201 -6.86 -8.98 6.40
CA ASN A 201 -7.38 -10.28 5.97
C ASN A 201 -8.82 -10.57 6.47
N GLY A 202 -9.14 -10.19 7.70
CA GLY A 202 -10.42 -10.48 8.35
C GLY A 202 -11.55 -9.49 8.04
N MET A 203 -11.24 -8.28 7.58
CA MET A 203 -12.18 -7.21 7.24
C MET A 203 -12.91 -7.45 5.92
N ILE A 204 -12.40 -8.36 5.09
CA ILE A 204 -13.13 -8.77 3.91
C ILE A 204 -14.04 -9.92 4.35
N LYS A 205 -15.35 -9.69 4.29
CA LYS A 205 -16.41 -10.70 4.33
C LYS A 205 -17.42 -10.27 3.28
N VAL A 206 -17.54 -11.03 2.21
CA VAL A 206 -18.60 -10.82 1.22
C VAL A 206 -19.84 -11.50 1.77
N THR A 207 -20.78 -10.70 2.22
CA THR A 207 -22.14 -11.19 2.46
C THR A 207 -22.75 -11.47 1.09
N VAL A 208 -22.73 -12.74 0.66
CA VAL A 208 -23.48 -13.16 -0.52
C VAL A 208 -24.96 -12.97 -0.18
N THR A 209 -25.57 -11.93 -0.72
CA THR A 209 -27.03 -11.77 -0.63
C THR A 209 -27.60 -12.73 -1.68
N HIS A 210 -28.29 -13.76 -1.21
CA HIS A 210 -28.97 -14.76 -2.04
C HIS A 210 -30.14 -14.15 -2.81
#